data_AF-A0AAV4FW21-F1
#
_entry.id   AF-A0AAV4FW21-F1
#
_cell.length_a   1.000
_cell.length_b   1.000
_cell.length_c   1.000
_cell.angle_alpha   90.00
_cell.angle_beta   90.00
_cell.angle_gamma   90.00
#
_symmetry.space_group_name_H-M   'P 1'
#
loop_
_entity.id
_entity.type
_entity.pdbx_description
1 polymer ?
#
loop_
_entity_poly.entity_id
_entity_poly.type
_entity_poly.pdbx_seq_one_letter_code
_entity_poly.pdbx_strand_id
1 'polypeptide(L)'
;MRQRVSKLLIVVVAAAAAVVVVVVVVVVIVVVVEVVVVVVVVVLVIVVEATSVVVVVVVVEIVVVVVVASVFVVVVVVVVVLAVVVVAVFVVVIVVVVVVVVVVVIVVIVFVVVVFVVVLLFVQLTLSVVTVVVVLVVVVIVVVVVVVVVVVVVVVVVVVVVVVVVVVVVVVVVVVVVAAAVLVVVVVVVVIVVVCISLLIEDQIR
;
A
#
# COMPACT_ATOMS: atom_id res chain seq x y z
N MET A 1 -17.98 25.54 -10.07
CA MET A 1 -17.43 25.04 -8.78
C MET A 1 -18.13 23.77 -8.29
N ARG A 2 -19.47 23.73 -8.14
CA ARG A 2 -20.19 22.53 -7.62
C ARG A 2 -19.97 21.23 -8.42
N GLN A 3 -19.81 21.29 -9.75
CA GLN A 3 -19.49 20.12 -10.59
C GLN A 3 -18.06 19.58 -10.43
N ARG A 4 -17.08 20.42 -10.04
CA ARG A 4 -15.69 19.98 -9.87
C ARG A 4 -15.48 19.29 -8.52
N VAL A 5 -16.20 19.73 -7.49
CA VAL A 5 -16.23 19.10 -6.17
C VAL A 5 -16.93 17.74 -6.23
N SER A 6 -18.05 17.62 -6.96
CA SER A 6 -18.73 16.33 -7.16
C SER A 6 -17.88 15.35 -7.98
N LYS A 7 -17.10 15.82 -8.96
CA LYS A 7 -16.14 14.96 -9.68
C LYS A 7 -15.01 14.44 -8.78
N LEU A 8 -14.45 15.27 -7.90
CA LEU A 8 -13.39 14.83 -6.96
C LEU A 8 -13.89 13.77 -5.97
N LEU A 9 -15.12 13.93 -5.44
CA LEU A 9 -15.72 12.95 -4.52
C LEU A 9 -15.97 11.60 -5.20
N ILE A 10 -16.41 11.59 -6.45
CA ILE A 10 -16.64 10.35 -7.21
C ILE A 10 -15.33 9.58 -7.44
N VAL A 11 -14.21 10.27 -7.73
CA VAL A 11 -12.91 9.62 -7.94
C VAL A 11 -12.40 8.96 -6.66
N VAL A 12 -12.51 9.63 -5.52
CA VAL A 12 -12.08 9.08 -4.22
C VAL A 12 -12.92 7.85 -3.83
N VAL A 13 -14.24 7.92 -4.02
CA VAL A 13 -15.14 6.79 -3.71
C VAL A 13 -14.89 5.60 -4.66
N ALA A 14 -14.70 5.85 -5.95
CA ALA A 14 -14.40 4.80 -6.92
C ALA A 14 -13.06 4.11 -6.63
N ALA A 15 -12.03 4.87 -6.26
CA ALA A 15 -10.74 4.32 -5.87
C ALA A 15 -10.85 3.44 -4.61
N ALA A 16 -11.58 3.90 -3.58
CA ALA A 16 -11.82 3.11 -2.38
C ALA A 16 -12.58 1.80 -2.69
N ALA A 17 -13.62 1.87 -3.53
CA ALA A 17 -14.38 0.70 -3.94
C ALA A 17 -13.52 -0.32 -4.70
N ALA A 18 -12.64 0.14 -5.60
CA ALA A 18 -11.73 -0.75 -6.33
C ALA A 18 -10.79 -1.52 -5.40
N VAL A 19 -10.23 -0.85 -4.38
CA VAL A 19 -9.37 -1.52 -3.39
C VAL A 19 -10.17 -2.60 -2.64
N VAL A 20 -11.38 -2.29 -2.18
CA VAL A 20 -12.23 -3.27 -1.49
C VAL A 20 -12.54 -4.49 -2.38
N VAL A 21 -12.89 -4.26 -3.66
CA VAL A 21 -13.14 -5.35 -4.61
C VAL A 21 -11.91 -6.23 -4.79
N VAL A 22 -10.72 -5.64 -4.96
CA VAL A 22 -9.47 -6.40 -5.09
C VAL A 22 -9.20 -7.23 -3.84
N VAL A 23 -9.36 -6.65 -2.64
CA VAL A 23 -9.19 -7.40 -1.38
C VAL A 23 -10.17 -8.56 -1.30
N VAL A 24 -11.45 -8.33 -1.57
CA VAL A 24 -12.48 -9.38 -1.53
C VAL A 24 -12.18 -10.48 -2.53
N VAL A 25 -11.80 -10.14 -3.77
CA VAL A 25 -11.45 -11.11 -4.80
C VAL A 25 -10.24 -11.94 -4.38
N VAL A 26 -9.18 -11.30 -3.86
CA VAL A 26 -7.99 -12.00 -3.38
C VAL A 26 -8.32 -12.94 -2.22
N VAL A 27 -9.10 -12.48 -1.25
CA VAL A 27 -9.54 -13.31 -0.11
C VAL A 27 -10.38 -14.50 -0.59
N VAL A 28 -11.34 -14.28 -1.49
CA VAL A 28 -12.17 -15.36 -2.06
C VAL A 28 -11.30 -16.37 -2.81
N ILE A 29 -10.35 -15.92 -3.63
CA ILE A 29 -9.43 -16.81 -4.36
C ILE A 29 -8.61 -17.65 -3.38
N VAL A 30 -8.02 -17.03 -2.35
CA VAL A 30 -7.22 -17.74 -1.35
C VAL A 30 -8.07 -18.79 -0.64
N VAL A 31 -9.26 -18.43 -0.16
CA VAL A 31 -10.18 -19.36 0.52
C VAL A 31 -10.58 -20.52 -0.41
N VAL A 32 -10.89 -20.24 -1.68
CA VAL A 32 -11.24 -21.30 -2.64
C VAL A 32 -10.07 -22.26 -2.85
N VAL A 33 -8.85 -21.74 -3.02
CA VAL A 33 -7.65 -22.56 -3.18
C VAL A 33 -7.41 -23.40 -1.93
N GLU A 34 -7.51 -22.82 -0.73
CA GLU A 34 -7.36 -23.56 0.52
C GLU A 34 -8.38 -24.69 0.66
N VAL A 35 -9.65 -24.43 0.36
CA VAL A 35 -10.71 -25.45 0.43
C VAL A 35 -10.43 -26.60 -0.54
N VAL A 36 -10.01 -26.30 -1.78
CA VAL A 36 -9.65 -27.33 -2.77
C VAL A 36 -8.48 -28.18 -2.27
N VAL A 37 -7.45 -27.54 -1.71
CA VAL A 37 -6.27 -28.22 -1.18
C VAL A 37 -6.64 -29.14 -0.02
N VAL A 38 -7.44 -28.68 0.95
CA VAL A 38 -7.91 -29.49 2.08
C VAL A 38 -8.72 -30.69 1.59
N VAL A 39 -9.63 -30.50 0.63
CA VAL A 39 -10.44 -31.59 0.07
C VAL A 39 -9.56 -32.65 -0.61
N VAL A 40 -8.59 -32.25 -1.44
CA VAL A 40 -7.66 -33.19 -2.10
C VAL A 40 -6.88 -33.99 -1.07
N VAL A 41 -6.36 -33.32 -0.04
CA VAL A 41 -5.58 -33.96 1.02
C VAL A 41 -6.42 -34.97 1.81
N VAL A 42 -7.65 -34.62 2.19
CA VAL A 42 -8.56 -35.54 2.91
C VAL A 42 -8.90 -36.76 2.06
N VAL A 43 -9.17 -36.58 0.77
CA VAL A 43 -9.45 -37.70 -0.15
C VAL A 43 -8.24 -38.63 -0.26
N LEU A 44 -7.02 -38.08 -0.39
CA LEU A 44 -5.79 -38.87 -0.43
C LEU A 44 -5.57 -39.67 0.86
N VAL A 45 -5.82 -39.07 2.03
CA VAL A 45 -5.73 -39.77 3.34
C VAL A 45 -6.68 -40.97 3.39
N ILE A 46 -7.96 -40.78 3.05
CA ILE A 46 -8.99 -41.83 3.13
C ILE A 46 -8.68 -43.01 2.21
N VAL A 47 -8.20 -42.73 0.99
CA VAL A 47 -7.86 -43.80 0.01
C VAL A 47 -6.63 -44.60 0.47
N VAL A 48 -5.67 -43.93 1.11
CA VAL A 48 -4.39 -44.53 1.49
C VAL A 48 -4.45 -45.30 2.80
N GLU A 49 -5.25 -44.86 3.78
CA GLU A 49 -5.40 -45.55 5.07
C GLU A 49 -5.78 -47.04 4.95
N ALA A 50 -6.40 -47.43 3.82
CA ALA A 50 -6.76 -48.81 3.55
C ALA A 50 -5.59 -49.74 3.16
N THR A 51 -4.38 -49.20 2.89
CA THR A 51 -3.34 -49.93 2.12
C THR A 51 -2.06 -50.32 2.85
N SER A 52 -1.58 -49.57 3.86
CA SER A 52 -0.53 -49.98 4.83
C SER A 52 0.02 -48.80 5.64
N VAL A 53 0.59 -49.08 6.83
CA VAL A 53 1.09 -48.09 7.80
C VAL A 53 2.17 -47.15 7.20
N VAL A 54 3.03 -47.64 6.30
CA VAL A 54 4.10 -46.83 5.67
C VAL A 54 3.51 -45.72 4.78
N VAL A 55 2.45 -46.03 4.03
CA VAL A 55 1.80 -45.06 3.13
C VAL A 55 1.04 -44.00 3.93
N VAL A 56 0.49 -44.37 5.10
CA VAL A 56 -0.14 -43.42 6.03
C VAL A 56 0.87 -42.37 6.53
N VAL A 57 2.09 -42.78 6.92
CA VAL A 57 3.12 -41.84 7.38
C VAL A 57 3.53 -40.85 6.28
N VAL A 58 3.75 -41.34 5.05
CA VAL A 58 4.09 -40.49 3.89
C VAL A 58 2.97 -39.52 3.55
N VAL A 59 1.70 -39.97 3.58
CA VAL A 59 0.57 -39.08 3.32
C VAL A 59 0.42 -38.03 4.41
N VAL A 60 0.57 -38.39 5.69
CA VAL A 60 0.53 -37.42 6.80
C VAL A 60 1.64 -36.38 6.65
N GLU A 61 2.84 -36.75 6.22
CA GLU A 61 3.92 -35.80 5.97
C GLU A 61 3.57 -34.83 4.82
N ILE A 62 3.01 -35.34 3.72
CA ILE A 62 2.56 -34.51 2.59
C ILE A 62 1.42 -33.56 3.02
N VAL A 63 0.44 -34.06 3.78
CA VAL A 63 -0.65 -33.25 4.37
C VAL A 63 -0.07 -32.08 5.16
N VAL A 64 0.88 -32.35 6.04
CA VAL A 64 1.49 -31.33 6.92
C VAL A 64 2.23 -30.27 6.09
N VAL A 65 3.04 -30.66 5.11
CA VAL A 65 3.74 -29.71 4.23
C VAL A 65 2.76 -28.82 3.48
N VAL A 66 1.70 -29.41 2.94
CA VAL A 66 0.67 -28.70 2.16
C VAL A 66 -0.08 -27.69 3.04
N VAL A 67 -0.44 -28.08 4.27
CA VAL A 67 -1.10 -27.18 5.24
C VAL A 67 -0.15 -26.05 5.68
N VAL A 68 1.11 -26.35 5.97
CA VAL A 68 2.10 -25.32 6.32
C VAL A 68 2.32 -24.36 5.15
N ALA A 69 2.38 -24.87 3.92
CA ALA A 69 2.52 -24.06 2.73
C ALA A 69 1.28 -23.17 2.47
N SER A 70 0.07 -23.71 2.65
CA SER A 70 -1.17 -22.92 2.47
C SER A 70 -1.26 -21.80 3.50
N VAL A 71 -1.03 -22.10 4.78
CA VAL A 71 -1.03 -21.11 5.86
C VAL A 71 -0.01 -20.00 5.58
N PHE A 72 1.18 -20.35 5.10
CA PHE A 72 2.19 -19.38 4.75
C PHE A 72 1.77 -18.47 3.60
N VAL A 73 1.19 -19.02 2.54
CA VAL A 73 0.65 -18.24 1.41
C VAL A 73 -0.43 -17.27 1.90
N VAL A 74 -1.33 -17.71 2.77
CA VAL A 74 -2.36 -16.83 3.36
C VAL A 74 -1.75 -15.71 4.16
N VAL A 75 -0.77 -16.00 5.02
CA VAL A 75 -0.07 -14.98 5.81
C VAL A 75 0.59 -13.95 4.90
N VAL A 76 1.30 -14.40 3.86
CA VAL A 76 1.95 -13.52 2.88
C VAL A 76 0.93 -12.64 2.16
N VAL A 77 -0.18 -13.21 1.69
CA VAL A 77 -1.25 -12.46 1.03
C VAL A 77 -1.88 -11.43 1.97
N VAL A 78 -2.17 -11.80 3.22
CA VAL A 78 -2.71 -10.87 4.23
C VAL A 78 -1.74 -9.72 4.49
N VAL A 79 -0.44 -9.99 4.63
CA VAL A 79 0.58 -8.95 4.82
C VAL A 79 0.66 -8.01 3.62
N VAL A 80 0.62 -8.54 2.39
CA VAL A 80 0.60 -7.73 1.16
C VAL A 80 -0.64 -6.85 1.10
N VAL A 81 -1.82 -7.42 1.36
CA VAL A 81 -3.09 -6.69 1.37
C VAL A 81 -3.07 -5.59 2.42
N LEU A 82 -2.66 -5.90 3.66
CA LEU A 82 -2.55 -4.93 4.74
C LEU A 82 -1.59 -3.78 4.38
N ALA A 83 -0.43 -4.11 3.80
CA ALA A 83 0.53 -3.11 3.37
C ALA A 83 -0.05 -2.18 2.29
N VAL A 84 -0.75 -2.72 1.29
CA VAL A 84 -1.42 -1.92 0.24
C VAL A 84 -2.46 -0.99 0.85
N VAL A 85 -3.27 -1.47 1.81
CA VAL A 85 -4.26 -0.65 2.53
C VAL A 85 -3.58 0.49 3.30
N VAL A 86 -2.52 0.19 4.06
CA VAL A 86 -1.77 1.20 4.82
C VAL A 86 -1.17 2.26 3.89
N VAL A 87 -0.55 1.85 2.78
CA VAL A 87 -0.01 2.75 1.77
C VAL A 87 -1.10 3.64 1.17
N ALA A 88 -2.25 3.07 0.80
CA ALA A 88 -3.37 3.83 0.25
C ALA A 88 -3.90 4.87 1.23
N VAL A 89 -4.10 4.49 2.50
CA VAL A 89 -4.54 5.41 3.56
C VAL A 89 -3.53 6.54 3.76
N PHE A 90 -2.23 6.23 3.81
CA PHE A 90 -1.18 7.22 3.93
C PHE A 90 -1.22 8.24 2.78
N VAL A 91 -1.30 7.77 1.53
CA VAL A 91 -1.41 8.63 0.34
C VAL A 91 -2.65 9.54 0.43
N VAL A 92 -3.80 9.01 0.83
CA VAL A 92 -5.03 9.82 1.00
C VAL A 92 -4.84 10.90 2.05
N VAL A 93 -4.26 10.57 3.21
CA VAL A 93 -3.99 11.55 4.27
C VAL A 93 -3.08 12.68 3.77
N ILE A 94 -2.01 12.35 3.06
CA ILE A 94 -1.09 13.37 2.51
C ILE A 94 -1.78 14.27 1.50
N VAL A 95 -2.57 13.70 0.59
CA VAL A 95 -3.32 14.51 -0.38
C VAL A 95 -4.26 15.48 0.34
N VAL A 96 -4.96 15.01 1.37
CA VAL A 96 -5.83 15.88 2.20
C VAL A 96 -5.03 16.98 2.88
N VAL A 97 -3.90 16.66 3.51
CA VAL A 97 -3.03 17.65 4.18
C VAL A 97 -2.52 18.70 3.18
N VAL A 98 -2.03 18.27 2.01
CA VAL A 98 -1.56 19.18 0.96
C VAL A 98 -2.70 20.10 0.51
N VAL A 99 -3.90 19.57 0.27
CA VAL A 99 -5.06 20.38 -0.10
C VAL A 99 -5.39 21.40 0.99
N VAL A 100 -5.39 21.01 2.26
CA VAL A 100 -5.63 21.92 3.39
C VAL A 100 -4.58 23.02 3.44
N VAL A 101 -3.30 22.68 3.33
CA VAL A 101 -2.19 23.66 3.32
C VAL A 101 -2.35 24.64 2.17
N VAL A 102 -2.65 24.15 0.96
CA VAL A 102 -2.88 25.01 -0.21
C VAL A 102 -4.06 25.95 0.03
N VAL A 103 -5.17 25.46 0.58
CA VAL A 103 -6.33 26.29 0.91
C VAL A 103 -5.98 27.36 1.95
N VAL A 104 -5.29 27.00 3.03
CA VAL A 104 -4.86 27.94 4.06
C VAL A 104 -3.95 29.02 3.47
N VAL A 105 -2.98 28.64 2.65
CA VAL A 105 -2.08 29.60 1.99
C VAL A 105 -2.84 30.53 1.07
N ILE A 106 -3.80 30.02 0.29
CA ILE A 106 -4.66 30.86 -0.57
C ILE A 106 -5.46 31.85 0.29
N VAL A 107 -6.06 31.42 1.39
CA VAL A 107 -6.83 32.29 2.29
C VAL A 107 -5.95 33.39 2.89
N VAL A 108 -4.74 33.04 3.34
CA VAL A 108 -3.76 34.02 3.86
C VAL A 108 -3.36 35.02 2.78
N ILE A 109 -3.09 34.57 1.55
CA ILE A 109 -2.73 35.46 0.44
C ILE A 109 -3.88 36.44 0.13
N VAL A 110 -5.12 35.94 0.03
CA VAL A 110 -6.29 36.79 -0.22
C VAL A 110 -6.46 37.81 0.89
N PHE A 111 -6.33 37.40 2.15
CA PHE A 111 -6.41 38.31 3.29
C PHE A 111 -5.32 39.40 3.24
N VAL A 112 -4.07 39.04 2.97
CA VAL A 112 -2.95 39.99 2.80
C VAL A 112 -3.23 40.97 1.67
N VAL A 113 -3.74 40.51 0.52
CA VAL A 113 -4.10 41.38 -0.61
C VAL A 113 -5.22 42.35 -0.22
N VAL A 114 -6.27 41.90 0.47
CA VAL A 114 -7.38 42.75 0.91
C VAL A 114 -6.88 43.82 1.88
N VAL A 115 -6.11 43.43 2.91
CA VAL A 115 -5.52 44.37 3.87
C VAL A 115 -4.63 45.38 3.14
N PHE A 116 -3.83 44.90 2.19
CA PHE A 116 -2.94 45.75 1.42
C PHE A 116 -3.68 46.80 0.58
N VAL A 117 -4.75 46.40 -0.11
CA VAL A 117 -5.59 47.33 -0.87
C VAL A 117 -6.20 48.40 0.05
N VAL A 118 -6.72 48.00 1.21
CA VAL A 118 -7.28 48.96 2.19
C VAL A 118 -6.21 49.94 2.69
N VAL A 119 -5.02 49.44 3.03
CA VAL A 119 -3.89 50.28 3.45
C VAL A 119 -3.48 51.23 2.33
N LEU A 120 -3.35 50.76 1.09
CA LEU A 120 -2.98 51.60 -0.03
C LEU A 120 -4.00 52.69 -0.32
N LEU A 121 -5.29 52.40 -0.20
CA LEU A 121 -6.34 53.43 -0.34
C LEU A 121 -6.18 54.52 0.72
N PHE A 122 -5.89 54.16 1.97
CA PHE A 122 -5.64 55.13 3.04
C PHE A 122 -4.32 55.90 2.84
N VAL A 123 -3.26 55.23 2.40
CA VAL A 123 -1.95 55.83 2.14
C VAL A 123 -1.98 56.76 0.93
N GLN A 124 -2.66 56.39 -0.16
CA GLN A 124 -2.82 57.25 -1.34
C GLN A 124 -3.54 58.56 -1.00
N LEU A 125 -4.45 58.56 -0.03
CA LEU A 125 -5.10 59.77 0.48
C LEU A 125 -4.15 60.69 1.26
N THR A 126 -3.01 60.17 1.74
CA THR A 126 -2.13 60.86 2.69
C THR A 126 -0.71 61.10 2.18
N LEU A 127 -0.20 60.28 1.25
CA LEU A 127 1.20 60.27 0.77
C LEU A 127 1.28 60.36 -0.76
N SER A 128 2.48 60.69 -1.25
CA SER A 128 2.73 60.84 -2.70
C SER A 128 2.74 59.49 -3.43
N VAL A 129 2.30 59.52 -4.70
CA VAL A 129 2.18 58.36 -5.60
C VAL A 129 3.47 57.53 -5.68
N VAL A 130 4.63 58.16 -5.57
CA VAL A 130 5.93 57.46 -5.64
C VAL A 130 6.10 56.48 -4.48
N THR A 131 5.75 56.88 -3.27
CA THR A 131 5.87 56.03 -2.07
C THR A 131 4.94 54.82 -2.15
N VAL A 132 3.74 55.01 -2.69
CA VAL A 132 2.73 53.96 -2.89
C VAL A 132 3.23 52.88 -3.86
N VAL A 133 3.86 53.29 -4.97
CA VAL A 133 4.40 52.35 -5.97
C VAL A 133 5.51 51.49 -5.35
N VAL A 134 6.41 52.09 -4.57
CA VAL A 134 7.50 51.34 -3.92
C VAL A 134 6.96 50.29 -2.95
N VAL A 135 5.97 50.65 -2.13
CA VAL A 135 5.35 49.69 -1.18
C VAL A 135 4.64 48.56 -1.93
N LEU A 136 3.93 48.86 -3.02
CA LEU A 136 3.28 47.84 -3.87
C LEU A 136 4.29 46.87 -4.49
N VAL A 137 5.41 47.35 -4.99
CA VAL A 137 6.48 46.49 -5.51
C VAL A 137 7.02 45.57 -4.41
N VAL A 138 7.31 46.09 -3.21
CA VAL A 138 7.82 45.27 -2.10
C VAL A 138 6.82 44.20 -1.68
N VAL A 139 5.54 44.54 -1.54
CA VAL A 139 4.50 43.58 -1.13
C VAL A 139 4.31 42.49 -2.18
N VAL A 140 4.28 42.83 -3.47
CA VAL A 140 4.20 41.85 -4.55
C VAL A 140 5.39 40.89 -4.51
N ILE A 141 6.61 41.40 -4.31
CA ILE A 141 7.81 40.57 -4.19
C ILE A 141 7.69 39.60 -3.00
N VAL A 142 7.29 40.08 -1.82
CA VAL A 142 7.11 39.24 -0.63
C VAL A 142 6.08 38.14 -0.86
N VAL A 143 4.92 38.46 -1.46
CA VAL A 143 3.88 37.47 -1.77
C VAL A 143 4.40 36.41 -2.74
N VAL A 144 5.14 36.82 -3.79
CA VAL A 144 5.74 35.88 -4.74
C VAL A 144 6.72 34.94 -4.03
N VAL A 145 7.60 35.47 -3.17
CA VAL A 145 8.55 34.65 -2.41
C VAL A 145 7.82 33.65 -1.51
N VAL A 146 6.78 34.08 -0.78
CA VAL A 146 5.99 33.19 0.08
C VAL A 146 5.33 32.07 -0.73
N VAL A 147 4.72 32.41 -1.88
CA VAL A 147 4.11 31.41 -2.78
C VAL A 147 5.15 30.40 -3.26
N VAL A 148 6.32 30.87 -3.69
CA VAL A 148 7.41 29.99 -4.15
C VAL A 148 7.86 29.06 -3.03
N VAL A 149 8.06 29.57 -1.81
CA VAL A 149 8.45 28.76 -0.65
C VAL A 149 7.40 27.70 -0.34
N VAL A 150 6.11 28.05 -0.33
CA VAL A 150 5.03 27.08 -0.11
C VAL A 150 5.03 26.00 -1.19
N VAL A 151 5.15 26.38 -2.46
CA VAL A 151 5.19 25.43 -3.57
C VAL A 151 6.37 24.47 -3.42
N VAL A 152 7.56 24.98 -3.09
CA VAL A 152 8.76 24.15 -2.84
C VAL A 152 8.51 23.19 -1.68
N VAL A 153 7.95 23.65 -0.56
CA VAL A 153 7.64 22.79 0.60
C VAL A 153 6.65 21.68 0.20
N VAL A 154 5.57 22.02 -0.53
CA VAL A 154 4.59 21.04 -0.99
C VAL A 154 5.25 20.00 -1.91
N VAL A 155 6.09 20.44 -2.86
CA VAL A 155 6.81 19.53 -3.77
C VAL A 155 7.74 18.60 -2.98
N VAL A 156 8.51 19.12 -2.02
CA VAL A 156 9.39 18.31 -1.18
C VAL A 156 8.60 17.28 -0.39
N VAL A 157 7.48 17.67 0.23
CA VAL A 157 6.61 16.75 0.97
C VAL A 157 6.09 15.65 0.05
N VAL A 158 5.59 15.99 -1.14
CA VAL A 158 5.11 15.01 -2.12
C VAL A 158 6.22 14.05 -2.54
N VAL A 159 7.43 14.55 -2.82
CA VAL A 159 8.59 13.71 -3.17
C VAL A 159 8.95 12.75 -2.04
N VAL A 160 9.05 13.24 -0.80
CA VAL A 160 9.34 12.39 0.37
C VAL A 160 8.30 11.28 0.52
N VAL A 161 7.01 11.62 0.36
CA VAL A 161 5.92 10.65 0.44
C VAL A 161 6.01 9.59 -0.64
N VAL A 162 6.29 9.99 -1.89
CA VAL A 162 6.47 9.03 -2.99
C VAL A 162 7.65 8.11 -2.70
N VAL A 163 8.78 8.64 -2.23
CA VAL A 163 9.95 7.84 -1.86
C VAL A 163 9.61 6.84 -0.75
N VAL A 164 8.91 7.27 0.31
CA VAL A 164 8.48 6.37 1.40
C VAL A 164 7.58 5.26 0.87
N VAL A 165 6.59 5.58 0.04
CA VAL A 165 5.69 4.60 -0.56
C VAL A 165 6.46 3.59 -1.41
N VAL A 166 7.39 4.06 -2.26
CA VAL A 166 8.24 3.19 -3.08
C VAL A 166 9.09 2.27 -2.20
N VAL A 167 9.73 2.80 -1.15
CA VAL A 167 10.53 1.99 -0.21
C VAL A 167 9.67 0.93 0.47
N VAL A 168 8.48 1.28 0.97
CA VAL A 168 7.55 0.33 1.60
C VAL A 168 7.16 -0.78 0.62
N VAL A 169 6.79 -0.42 -0.61
CA VAL A 169 6.42 -1.40 -1.65
C VAL A 169 7.60 -2.33 -1.96
N VAL A 170 8.81 -1.78 -2.13
CA VAL A 170 10.02 -2.59 -2.38
C VAL A 170 10.29 -3.55 -1.23
N VAL A 171 10.22 -3.08 0.03
CA VAL A 171 10.43 -3.94 1.21
C VAL A 171 9.39 -5.06 1.25
N VAL A 172 8.10 -4.76 1.03
CA VAL A 172 7.04 -5.76 1.01
C VAL A 172 7.29 -6.80 -0.09
N VAL A 173 7.65 -6.36 -1.30
CA VAL A 173 7.97 -7.29 -2.41
C VAL A 173 9.17 -8.18 -2.05
N VAL A 174 10.24 -7.61 -1.47
CA VAL A 174 11.41 -8.39 -1.04
C VAL A 174 11.01 -9.43 0.01
N VAL A 175 10.22 -9.04 1.02
CA VAL A 175 9.75 -9.96 2.06
C VAL A 175 8.93 -11.09 1.44
N VAL A 176 8.01 -10.79 0.52
CA VAL A 176 7.19 -11.79 -0.19
C VAL A 176 8.04 -12.75 -1.01
N VAL A 177 9.03 -12.25 -1.74
CA VAL A 177 9.93 -13.06 -2.58
C VAL A 177 10.81 -13.97 -1.71
N VAL A 178 11.41 -13.43 -0.64
CA VAL A 178 12.22 -14.20 0.31
C VAL A 178 11.37 -15.27 0.98
N ALA A 179 10.17 -14.89 1.42
CA ALA A 179 9.19 -15.79 2.00
C ALA A 179 8.87 -16.96 1.04
N ALA A 180 8.47 -16.65 -0.19
CA ALA A 180 8.17 -17.66 -1.21
C ALA A 180 9.37 -18.57 -1.49
N ALA A 181 10.58 -18.02 -1.58
CA ALA A 181 11.80 -18.80 -1.78
C ALA A 181 12.06 -19.78 -0.62
N VAL A 182 11.89 -19.34 0.63
CA VAL A 182 12.03 -20.21 1.82
C VAL A 182 11.02 -21.35 1.77
N LEU A 183 9.76 -21.08 1.42
CA LEU A 183 8.74 -22.13 1.28
C LEU A 183 9.12 -23.15 0.22
N VAL A 184 9.59 -22.71 -0.95
CA VAL A 184 10.05 -23.61 -2.03
C VAL A 184 11.19 -24.49 -1.54
N VAL A 185 12.19 -23.91 -0.85
CA VAL A 185 13.31 -24.68 -0.30
C VAL A 185 12.84 -25.72 0.71
N VAL A 186 11.93 -25.35 1.62
CA VAL A 186 11.37 -26.28 2.61
C VAL A 186 10.63 -27.43 1.93
N VAL A 187 9.76 -27.14 0.96
CA VAL A 187 9.01 -28.17 0.21
C VAL A 187 9.98 -29.12 -0.50
N VAL A 188 11.00 -28.58 -1.17
CA VAL A 188 12.02 -29.39 -1.87
C VAL A 188 12.77 -30.29 -0.88
N VAL A 189 13.21 -29.76 0.26
CA VAL A 189 13.91 -30.54 1.29
C VAL A 189 13.03 -31.66 1.81
N VAL A 190 11.76 -31.39 2.13
CA VAL A 190 10.85 -32.43 2.63
C VAL A 190 10.62 -33.51 1.57
N VAL A 191 10.37 -33.14 0.31
CA VAL A 191 10.23 -34.12 -0.78
C VAL A 191 11.47 -35.00 -0.92
N ILE A 192 12.67 -34.43 -0.84
CA ILE A 192 13.94 -35.19 -0.90
C ILE A 192 14.03 -36.17 0.27
N VAL A 193 13.72 -35.73 1.49
CA VAL A 193 13.75 -36.57 2.70
C VAL A 193 12.78 -37.75 2.57
N VAL A 194 11.54 -37.50 2.14
CA VAL A 194 10.53 -38.55 1.90
C VAL A 194 11.04 -39.58 0.89
N VAL A 195 11.60 -39.13 -0.23
CA VAL A 195 12.16 -40.03 -1.27
C VAL A 195 13.32 -40.86 -0.70
N CYS A 196 14.26 -40.25 0.02
CA CYS A 196 15.39 -40.97 0.61
C CYS A 196 14.94 -42.02 1.63
N ILE A 197 13.98 -41.70 2.50
CA ILE A 197 13.43 -42.66 3.48
C ILE A 197 12.77 -43.82 2.75
N SER A 198 12.00 -43.56 1.69
CA SER A 198 11.36 -44.61 0.89
C SER A 198 12.39 -45.58 0.28
N LEU A 199 13.48 -45.05 -0.26
CA LEU A 199 14.56 -45.86 -0.85
C LEU A 199 15.27 -46.73 0.21
N LEU A 200 15.57 -46.16 1.39
CA LEU A 200 16.21 -46.91 2.49
C LEU A 200 15.34 -48.05 3.02
N ILE A 201 14.01 -47.89 3.02
CA ILE A 201 13.07 -48.95 3.44
C ILE A 201 13.00 -50.05 2.38
N GLU A 202 12.95 -49.69 1.09
CA GLU A 202 12.93 -50.66 -0.01
C GLU A 202 14.17 -51.56 0.01
N ASP A 203 15.36 -50.99 0.25
CA ASP A 203 16.63 -51.73 0.34
C ASP A 203 16.71 -52.69 1.55
N GLN A 204 15.95 -52.47 2.62
CA GLN A 204 15.93 -53.35 3.81
C GLN A 204 14.91 -54.48 3.73
N ILE A 205 13.88 -54.35 2.88
CA ILE A 205 12.81 -55.37 2.72
C ILE A 205 13.17 -56.37 1.60
N ARG A 206 14.04 -55.97 0.69
CA ARG A 206 14.58 -56.83 -0.37
C ARG A 206 15.70 -57.73 0.14
#